data_AF-A0A5N7AZF6-F1
#
_entry.id   AF-A0A5N7AZF6-F1
#
_cell.length_a   1.000
_cell.length_b   1.000
_cell.length_c   1.000
_cell.angle_alpha   90.00
_cell.angle_beta   90.00
_cell.angle_gamma   90.00
#
_symmetry.space_group_name_H-M   'P 1'
#
loop_
_entity.id
_entity.type
_entity.pdbx_description
1 polymer ?
#
loop_
_entity_poly.entity_id
_entity_poly.type
_entity_poly.pdbx_seq_one_letter_code
_entity_poly.pdbx_strand_id
1 'polypeptide(L)'
;MVLRLRNGTQLTAKSVVFALGNFTSVANSHLINLPGFFPGPWPTSQLKAIPADASVLVVGSRLSAVDAAIFLSEHGHQGPITFMSRSGSLPKVQGDSPPFSRRYVLHDLAKHVEETPNENLLQVTSSLMEEIFHATNGDWSWLHHDESPIKQLEHDIQAAKRGQVEWQTVLRGTAPVIERYWNRLPTQSQRLFMDKFYSPWMRYRHGMPMQNAEKVLGLMKKGQLQVVQGDRIQWDGIYKAQTSVGLLEAPYVIEATGQECQLDRIESPLVQSAVDKGLLTPHPAGGVAVEFDSLRASEGLHVIGSLTRGTHFYVSAIDRVAAHAARIADTVTGEPIARPLHIAIFLGSDLFSHLMASTLIPQLLAAGHTPFIFLPTHKASRKTTPPFGLRELAFFERELLQKHIIPYFKNEKPGDAPHMTVEQMQDAYGILVQEVPNVNSASFIDSLRQHHIDVGLSLRCYQRFKSDIIRYFAQPRRLLNLHPGILPTYRGVMTTIRAMKNREQLFGYSLHEVDENWDEGDVVDVRRHPIDYSKSMLHFMNDVYSIGAKMAADVCDNIARGKELSSIPQKAEEGSYYTFPTQDDLEGYHKDGIRLVDAESIVNVIVESFAPRERQETFRAHINKVVREWYETNRP
;
A
#
# COMPACT_ATOMS: atom_id res chain seq x y z
N MET A 1 9.52 2.01 34.32
CA MET A 1 8.35 1.22 34.76
C MET A 1 8.79 -0.06 35.48
N VAL A 2 7.99 -0.56 36.43
CA VAL A 2 8.22 -1.83 37.13
C VAL A 2 7.08 -2.80 36.84
N LEU A 3 7.41 -3.98 36.31
CA LEU A 3 6.49 -5.09 36.05
C LEU A 3 6.66 -6.14 37.15
N ARG A 4 5.58 -6.54 37.81
CA ARG A 4 5.58 -7.63 38.79
C ARG A 4 4.96 -8.87 38.18
N LEU A 5 5.74 -9.94 38.10
CA LEU A 5 5.28 -11.24 37.62
C LEU A 5 4.54 -12.00 38.73
N ARG A 6 3.76 -13.02 38.35
CA ARG A 6 2.98 -13.84 39.30
C ARG A 6 3.85 -14.53 40.37
N ASN A 7 5.10 -14.84 40.05
CA ASN A 7 6.07 -15.43 40.99
C ASN A 7 6.75 -14.40 41.91
N GLY A 8 6.34 -13.13 41.87
CA GLY A 8 6.91 -12.05 42.67
C GLY A 8 8.13 -11.35 42.06
N THR A 9 8.69 -11.89 40.96
CA THR A 9 9.82 -11.27 40.25
C THR A 9 9.45 -9.87 39.77
N GLN A 10 10.37 -8.92 39.93
CA GLN A 10 10.21 -7.56 39.44
C GLN A 10 11.16 -7.33 38.27
N LEU A 11 10.63 -6.83 37.16
CA LEU A 11 11.39 -6.40 35.99
C LEU A 11 11.29 -4.88 35.89
N THR A 12 12.42 -4.21 35.66
CA THR A 12 12.46 -2.77 35.42
C THR A 12 12.79 -2.51 33.96
N ALA A 13 12.01 -1.65 33.30
CA ALA A 13 12.21 -1.26 31.92
C ALA A 13 11.98 0.24 31.73
N LYS A 14 12.73 0.86 30.81
CA LYS A 14 12.51 2.24 30.38
C LYS A 14 11.23 2.35 29.54
N SER A 15 11.04 1.39 28.62
CA SER A 15 9.87 1.29 27.75
C SER A 15 9.25 -0.11 27.86
N VAL A 16 7.93 -0.17 27.85
CA VAL A 16 7.13 -1.40 27.88
C VAL A 16 6.15 -1.34 26.71
N VAL A 17 5.99 -2.47 26.00
CA VAL A 17 5.01 -2.61 24.91
C VAL A 17 3.99 -3.67 25.29
N PHE A 18 2.72 -3.29 25.41
CA PHE A 18 1.60 -4.21 25.60
C PHE A 18 1.19 -4.81 24.26
N ALA A 19 1.82 -5.92 23.90
CA ALA A 19 1.48 -6.77 22.76
C ALA A 19 0.72 -8.02 23.21
N LEU A 20 -0.44 -7.83 23.86
CA LEU A 20 -1.15 -8.88 24.59
C LEU A 20 -1.97 -9.83 23.70
N GLY A 21 -2.04 -9.56 22.39
CA GLY A 21 -2.91 -10.29 21.47
C GLY A 21 -4.38 -9.90 21.61
N ASN A 22 -5.26 -10.75 21.07
CA ASN A 22 -6.69 -10.50 21.07
C ASN A 22 -7.34 -11.11 22.31
N PHE A 23 -8.26 -10.37 22.93
CA PHE A 23 -9.15 -10.89 23.96
C PHE A 23 -10.44 -11.39 23.30
N THR A 24 -10.94 -12.55 23.74
CA THR A 24 -12.21 -13.09 23.27
C THR A 24 -13.37 -12.31 23.86
N SER A 25 -14.29 -11.85 23.02
CA SER A 25 -15.56 -11.25 23.48
C SER A 25 -16.48 -12.35 23.99
N VAL A 26 -16.98 -12.18 25.21
CA VAL A 26 -18.05 -13.02 25.77
C VAL A 26 -19.22 -12.12 26.14
N ALA A 27 -20.20 -12.01 25.24
CA ALA A 27 -21.37 -11.17 25.50
C ALA A 27 -22.27 -11.76 26.60
N ASN A 28 -22.26 -13.09 26.73
CA ASN A 28 -23.07 -13.84 27.69
C ASN A 28 -22.23 -14.32 28.88
N SER A 29 -21.56 -13.40 29.57
CA SER A 29 -20.61 -13.72 30.66
C SER A 29 -21.22 -14.53 31.81
N HIS A 30 -22.52 -14.36 32.07
CA HIS A 30 -23.28 -15.12 33.05
C HIS A 30 -23.39 -16.63 32.73
N LEU A 31 -22.98 -17.07 31.52
CA LEU A 31 -23.00 -18.47 31.10
C LEU A 31 -21.65 -19.19 31.17
N ILE A 32 -20.53 -18.49 31.44
CA ILE A 32 -19.15 -19.01 31.30
C ILE A 32 -18.88 -20.31 32.09
N ASN A 33 -19.61 -20.57 33.16
CA ASN A 33 -19.42 -21.74 34.02
C ASN A 33 -20.54 -22.79 33.92
N LEU A 34 -21.46 -22.62 32.97
CA LEU A 34 -22.57 -23.54 32.80
C LEU A 34 -22.18 -24.71 31.86
N PRO A 35 -22.73 -25.92 32.09
CA PRO A 35 -22.42 -27.08 31.26
C PRO A 35 -22.74 -26.83 29.78
N GLY A 36 -21.81 -27.18 28.88
CA GLY A 36 -22.02 -27.07 27.43
C GLY A 36 -21.85 -25.66 26.85
N PHE A 37 -21.49 -24.64 27.65
CA PHE A 37 -21.12 -23.33 27.12
C PHE A 37 -19.63 -23.26 26.76
N PHE A 38 -19.33 -22.80 25.56
CA PHE A 38 -17.98 -22.51 25.09
C PHE A 38 -17.83 -20.99 24.89
N PRO A 39 -16.97 -20.30 25.66
CA PRO A 39 -16.81 -18.85 25.63
C PRO A 39 -16.08 -18.33 24.37
N GLY A 40 -15.82 -19.20 23.39
CA GLY A 40 -15.13 -18.90 22.16
C GLY A 40 -15.01 -20.16 21.30
N PRO A 41 -14.82 -20.04 19.98
CA PRO A 41 -14.49 -21.19 19.16
C PRO A 41 -13.01 -21.56 19.27
N TRP A 42 -12.16 -20.75 19.91
CA TRP A 42 -10.71 -20.94 19.94
C TRP A 42 -10.19 -21.46 21.29
N PRO A 43 -9.24 -22.40 21.31
CA PRO A 43 -8.81 -23.22 20.17
C PRO A 43 -9.95 -24.16 19.70
N THR A 44 -10.13 -24.32 18.38
CA THR A 44 -11.26 -25.10 17.82
C THR A 44 -11.24 -26.57 18.24
N SER A 45 -10.09 -27.11 18.61
CA SER A 45 -9.95 -28.46 19.16
C SER A 45 -10.84 -28.74 20.37
N GLN A 46 -11.20 -27.74 21.17
CA GLN A 46 -12.10 -27.91 22.32
C GLN A 46 -13.52 -28.34 21.90
N LEU A 47 -13.94 -27.98 20.68
CA LEU A 47 -15.27 -28.28 20.16
C LEU A 47 -15.47 -29.78 19.89
N LYS A 48 -14.39 -30.59 19.90
CA LYS A 48 -14.46 -32.07 19.83
C LYS A 48 -15.17 -32.68 21.05
N ALA A 49 -15.30 -31.94 22.14
CA ALA A 49 -16.05 -32.38 23.31
C ALA A 49 -17.58 -32.39 23.08
N ILE A 50 -18.07 -31.72 22.02
CA ILE A 50 -19.48 -31.71 21.65
C ILE A 50 -19.82 -33.05 20.97
N PRO A 51 -20.85 -33.79 21.45
CA PRO A 51 -21.30 -35.02 20.81
C PRO A 51 -21.67 -34.81 19.34
N ALA A 52 -21.43 -35.83 18.51
CA ALA A 52 -21.60 -35.72 17.07
C ALA A 52 -23.06 -35.44 16.64
N ASP A 53 -24.05 -35.84 17.42
CA ASP A 53 -25.49 -35.74 17.13
C ASP A 53 -26.20 -34.60 17.88
N ALA A 54 -25.51 -33.93 18.81
CA ALA A 54 -26.11 -32.89 19.64
C ALA A 54 -26.47 -31.63 18.85
N SER A 55 -27.53 -30.92 19.25
CA SER A 55 -27.79 -29.59 18.70
C SER A 55 -26.81 -28.56 19.26
N VAL A 56 -26.34 -27.66 18.39
CA VAL A 56 -25.36 -26.62 18.73
C VAL A 56 -25.89 -25.26 18.32
N LEU A 57 -25.94 -24.32 19.27
CA LEU A 57 -26.24 -22.92 19.02
C LEU A 57 -24.94 -22.11 19.00
N VAL A 58 -24.63 -21.47 17.88
CA VAL A 58 -23.49 -20.56 17.75
C VAL A 58 -24.00 -19.12 17.85
N VAL A 59 -23.56 -18.38 18.87
CA VAL A 59 -23.92 -16.97 19.08
C VAL A 59 -22.98 -16.10 18.25
N GLY A 60 -23.45 -15.67 17.09
CA GLY A 60 -22.68 -15.00 16.05
C GLY A 60 -22.87 -15.69 14.71
N SER A 61 -22.62 -14.96 13.62
CA SER A 61 -22.77 -15.47 12.25
C SER A 61 -21.62 -15.08 11.32
N ARG A 62 -20.54 -14.47 11.86
CA ARG A 62 -19.37 -14.03 11.09
C ARG A 62 -18.32 -15.14 10.96
N LEU A 63 -17.11 -14.80 10.48
CA LEU A 63 -16.04 -15.75 10.19
C LEU A 63 -15.75 -16.72 11.34
N SER A 64 -15.71 -16.28 12.60
CA SER A 64 -15.47 -17.20 13.72
C SER A 64 -16.60 -18.22 13.94
N ALA A 65 -17.85 -17.88 13.60
CA ALA A 65 -18.96 -18.83 13.62
C ALA A 65 -18.83 -19.84 12.46
N VAL A 66 -18.46 -19.34 11.27
CA VAL A 66 -18.15 -20.17 10.09
C VAL A 66 -17.05 -21.17 10.40
N ASP A 67 -15.97 -20.73 11.03
CA ASP A 67 -14.85 -21.58 11.43
C ASP A 67 -15.31 -22.68 12.41
N ALA A 68 -16.16 -22.34 13.39
CA ALA A 68 -16.74 -23.31 14.32
C ALA A 68 -17.60 -24.37 13.60
N ALA A 69 -18.47 -23.96 12.69
CA ALA A 69 -19.34 -24.89 11.95
C ALA A 69 -18.56 -25.79 11.00
N ILE A 70 -17.58 -25.23 10.27
CA ILE A 70 -16.71 -26.01 9.37
C ILE A 70 -15.91 -27.01 10.19
N PHE A 71 -15.34 -26.58 11.31
CA PHE A 71 -14.58 -27.47 12.19
C PHE A 71 -15.45 -28.63 12.70
N LEU A 72 -16.65 -28.36 13.21
CA LEU A 72 -17.59 -29.40 13.66
C LEU A 72 -17.93 -30.38 12.52
N SER A 73 -18.26 -29.87 11.34
CA SER A 73 -18.59 -30.70 10.18
C SER A 73 -17.43 -31.59 9.73
N GLU A 74 -16.22 -31.03 9.64
CA GLU A 74 -15.01 -31.79 9.25
C GLU A 74 -14.60 -32.84 10.29
N HIS A 75 -15.05 -32.70 11.53
CA HIS A 75 -14.81 -33.65 12.61
C HIS A 75 -16.01 -34.57 12.89
N GLY A 76 -16.91 -34.72 11.92
CA GLY A 76 -17.95 -35.75 11.93
C GLY A 76 -19.23 -35.39 12.67
N HIS A 77 -19.39 -34.15 13.12
CA HIS A 77 -20.66 -33.69 13.70
C HIS A 77 -21.79 -33.74 12.65
N GLN A 78 -22.88 -34.42 12.98
CA GLN A 78 -24.10 -34.62 12.20
C GLN A 78 -25.31 -33.88 12.79
N GLY A 79 -25.20 -33.40 14.04
CA GLY A 79 -26.26 -32.65 14.72
C GLY A 79 -26.56 -31.30 14.06
N PRO A 80 -27.72 -30.69 14.39
CA PRO A 80 -28.12 -29.40 13.84
C PRO A 80 -27.31 -28.26 14.45
N ILE A 81 -26.81 -27.38 13.58
CA ILE A 81 -26.05 -26.18 13.93
C ILE A 81 -26.92 -24.95 13.63
N THR A 82 -27.12 -24.08 14.62
CA THR A 82 -27.84 -22.82 14.42
C THR A 82 -26.92 -21.64 14.67
N PHE A 83 -26.75 -20.77 13.68
CA PHE A 83 -26.15 -19.46 13.87
C PHE A 83 -27.22 -18.48 14.30
N MET A 84 -27.04 -17.82 15.44
CA MET A 84 -27.92 -16.77 15.93
C MET A 84 -27.17 -15.44 15.97
N SER A 85 -27.72 -14.40 15.36
CA SER A 85 -27.14 -13.05 15.44
C SER A 85 -28.21 -11.96 15.38
N ARG A 86 -27.87 -10.75 15.82
CA ARG A 86 -28.79 -9.59 15.80
C ARG A 86 -29.38 -9.29 14.41
N SER A 87 -28.66 -9.61 13.34
CA SER A 87 -29.11 -9.34 11.97
C SER A 87 -29.56 -10.59 11.20
N GLY A 88 -29.33 -11.79 11.74
CA GLY A 88 -29.63 -13.05 11.03
C GLY A 88 -28.92 -13.20 9.67
N SER A 89 -27.76 -12.58 9.47
CA SER A 89 -27.10 -12.55 8.14
C SER A 89 -25.66 -13.08 8.19
N LEU A 90 -25.21 -13.66 7.08
CA LEU A 90 -23.83 -14.09 6.88
C LEU A 90 -22.95 -12.96 6.31
N PRO A 91 -21.60 -13.07 6.41
CA PRO A 91 -20.67 -12.25 5.65
C PRO A 91 -20.91 -12.36 4.14
N LYS A 92 -20.60 -11.29 3.40
CA LYS A 92 -20.53 -11.35 1.93
C LYS A 92 -19.45 -12.35 1.49
N VAL A 93 -19.46 -12.81 0.24
CA VAL A 93 -18.46 -13.78 -0.25
C VAL A 93 -17.32 -13.06 -0.96
N GLN A 94 -16.08 -13.45 -0.66
CA GLN A 94 -14.91 -12.92 -1.34
C GLN A 94 -14.87 -13.46 -2.77
N GLY A 95 -14.66 -12.56 -3.74
CA GLY A 95 -14.26 -12.94 -5.09
C GLY A 95 -12.84 -12.48 -5.41
N ASP A 96 -12.39 -12.87 -6.60
CA ASP A 96 -11.18 -12.33 -7.19
C ASP A 96 -11.37 -10.84 -7.45
N SER A 97 -10.51 -10.04 -6.85
CA SER A 97 -10.65 -8.59 -6.82
C SER A 97 -9.33 -8.00 -7.31
N PRO A 98 -9.29 -7.34 -8.48
CA PRO A 98 -8.07 -6.72 -8.97
C PRO A 98 -7.62 -5.59 -8.03
N PRO A 99 -6.38 -5.11 -8.15
CA PRO A 99 -5.97 -3.90 -7.44
C PRO A 99 -6.89 -2.73 -7.77
N PHE A 100 -7.11 -1.86 -6.80
CA PHE A 100 -7.95 -0.68 -7.00
C PHE A 100 -7.15 0.40 -7.75
N SER A 101 -7.48 0.62 -9.02
CA SER A 101 -6.73 1.49 -9.96
C SER A 101 -6.71 2.98 -9.58
N ARG A 102 -7.61 3.43 -8.70
CA ARG A 102 -7.71 4.81 -8.22
C ARG A 102 -7.33 4.95 -6.75
N ARG A 103 -6.43 4.08 -6.25
CA ARG A 103 -5.98 4.10 -4.85
C ARG A 103 -5.49 5.48 -4.39
N TYR A 104 -4.83 6.26 -5.26
CA TYR A 104 -4.39 7.62 -4.95
C TYR A 104 -5.52 8.54 -4.46
N VAL A 105 -6.76 8.37 -4.96
CA VAL A 105 -7.92 9.19 -4.54
C VAL A 105 -8.25 9.00 -3.05
N LEU A 106 -8.07 7.77 -2.54
CA LEU A 106 -8.26 7.50 -1.11
C LEU A 106 -7.17 8.18 -0.26
N HIS A 107 -5.95 8.31 -0.80
CA HIS A 107 -4.89 9.03 -0.10
C HIS A 107 -5.07 10.54 -0.16
N ASP A 108 -5.57 11.08 -1.28
CA ASP A 108 -5.98 12.49 -1.41
C ASP A 108 -7.08 12.83 -0.40
N LEU A 109 -8.11 11.98 -0.32
CA LEU A 109 -9.16 12.12 0.69
C LEU A 109 -8.58 12.09 2.11
N ALA A 110 -7.57 11.26 2.38
CA ALA A 110 -6.97 11.16 3.70
C ALA A 110 -6.21 12.44 4.07
N LYS A 111 -5.44 13.01 3.13
CA LYS A 111 -4.78 14.32 3.32
C LYS A 111 -5.81 15.42 3.53
N HIS A 112 -6.86 15.45 2.71
CA HIS A 112 -7.93 16.43 2.85
C HIS A 112 -8.58 16.38 4.24
N VAL A 113 -9.00 15.19 4.69
CA VAL A 113 -9.62 14.97 6.01
C VAL A 113 -8.67 15.32 7.17
N GLU A 114 -7.37 15.17 7.00
CA GLU A 114 -6.36 15.57 7.99
C GLU A 114 -6.18 17.09 8.07
N GLU A 115 -6.34 17.80 6.95
CA GLU A 115 -6.22 19.25 6.85
C GLU A 115 -7.51 19.98 7.24
N THR A 116 -8.68 19.35 7.07
CA THR A 116 -10.01 19.92 7.38
C THR A 116 -10.74 19.10 8.46
N PRO A 117 -10.66 19.48 9.75
CA PRO A 117 -11.12 18.61 10.85
C PRO A 117 -12.63 18.67 11.20
N ASN A 118 -13.50 19.29 10.39
CA ASN A 118 -14.92 19.45 10.73
C ASN A 118 -15.84 18.46 9.99
N GLU A 119 -16.60 17.65 10.75
CA GLU A 119 -17.65 16.71 10.28
C GLU A 119 -17.30 15.83 9.06
N ASN A 120 -16.18 15.11 9.14
CA ASN A 120 -15.67 14.30 8.03
C ASN A 120 -16.43 12.99 7.74
N LEU A 121 -17.35 12.53 8.61
CA LEU A 121 -18.01 11.23 8.41
C LEU A 121 -18.81 11.20 7.10
N LEU A 122 -19.64 12.23 6.86
CA LEU A 122 -20.46 12.30 5.66
C LEU A 122 -19.59 12.38 4.41
N GLN A 123 -18.56 13.23 4.43
CA GLN A 123 -17.62 13.37 3.33
C GLN A 123 -16.90 12.06 3.01
N VAL A 124 -16.33 11.40 4.01
CA VAL A 124 -15.66 10.11 3.84
C VAL A 124 -16.64 9.08 3.28
N THR A 125 -17.86 8.99 3.81
CA THR A 125 -18.85 8.05 3.29
C THR A 125 -19.25 8.36 1.86
N SER A 126 -19.47 9.63 1.50
CA SER A 126 -19.88 10.04 0.16
C SER A 126 -18.78 9.77 -0.86
N SER A 127 -17.53 10.12 -0.55
CA SER A 127 -16.38 9.86 -1.44
C SER A 127 -16.11 8.37 -1.61
N LEU A 128 -16.25 7.56 -0.55
CA LEU A 128 -16.14 6.10 -0.69
C LEU A 128 -17.27 5.53 -1.55
N MET A 129 -18.50 6.04 -1.41
CA MET A 129 -19.63 5.61 -2.22
C MET A 129 -19.49 6.03 -3.68
N GLU A 130 -18.91 7.19 -3.97
CA GLU A 130 -18.58 7.64 -5.32
C GLU A 130 -17.53 6.73 -5.98
N GLU A 131 -16.46 6.37 -5.26
CA GLU A 131 -15.47 5.43 -5.79
C GLU A 131 -16.04 4.01 -5.96
N ILE A 132 -16.96 3.57 -5.09
CA ILE A 132 -17.68 2.30 -5.30
C ILE A 132 -18.57 2.40 -6.55
N PHE A 133 -19.31 3.50 -6.73
CA PHE A 133 -20.13 3.73 -7.92
C PHE A 133 -19.28 3.69 -9.20
N HIS A 134 -18.09 4.29 -9.19
CA HIS A 134 -17.17 4.20 -10.31
C HIS A 134 -16.66 2.77 -10.53
N ALA A 135 -16.24 2.07 -9.48
CA ALA A 135 -15.71 0.71 -9.58
C ALA A 135 -16.75 -0.30 -10.08
N THR A 136 -18.03 -0.11 -9.76
CA THR A 136 -19.12 -0.99 -10.19
C THR A 136 -19.81 -0.52 -11.47
N ASN A 137 -19.32 0.54 -12.12
CA ASN A 137 -19.99 1.18 -13.26
C ASN A 137 -21.47 1.52 -12.98
N GLY A 138 -21.77 1.95 -11.76
CA GLY A 138 -23.11 2.26 -11.28
C GLY A 138 -23.99 1.05 -10.93
N ASP A 139 -23.44 -0.17 -10.95
CA ASP A 139 -24.15 -1.34 -10.47
C ASP A 139 -24.25 -1.33 -8.94
N TRP A 140 -25.49 -1.38 -8.44
CA TRP A 140 -25.83 -1.48 -7.02
C TRP A 140 -26.41 -2.85 -6.64
N SER A 141 -26.40 -3.83 -7.56
CA SER A 141 -26.91 -5.18 -7.33
C SER A 141 -26.26 -5.87 -6.13
N TRP A 142 -25.03 -5.51 -5.79
CA TRP A 142 -24.31 -6.03 -4.63
C TRP A 142 -24.90 -5.61 -3.26
N LEU A 143 -25.71 -4.55 -3.22
CA LEU A 143 -26.52 -4.16 -2.06
C LEU A 143 -27.76 -5.04 -1.88
N HIS A 144 -28.01 -5.99 -2.79
CA HIS A 144 -29.09 -6.95 -2.70
C HIS A 144 -29.15 -7.60 -1.32
N HIS A 145 -30.36 -7.65 -0.77
CA HIS A 145 -30.67 -8.29 0.49
C HIS A 145 -31.87 -9.21 0.31
N ASP A 146 -31.64 -10.51 0.40
CA ASP A 146 -32.68 -11.54 0.53
C ASP A 146 -32.98 -11.76 2.01
N GLU A 147 -34.26 -11.88 2.36
CA GLU A 147 -34.68 -12.26 3.71
C GLU A 147 -34.23 -13.68 4.07
N SER A 148 -34.03 -14.55 3.07
CA SER A 148 -33.57 -15.91 3.23
C SER A 148 -32.04 -15.99 3.22
N PRO A 149 -31.39 -16.37 4.34
CA PRO A 149 -29.93 -16.42 4.41
C PRO A 149 -29.29 -17.39 3.41
N ILE A 150 -29.99 -18.49 3.07
CA ILE A 150 -29.49 -19.46 2.09
C ILE A 150 -29.50 -18.87 0.67
N LYS A 151 -30.57 -18.19 0.27
CA LYS A 151 -30.67 -17.54 -1.04
C LYS A 151 -29.67 -16.38 -1.16
N GLN A 152 -29.49 -15.62 -0.08
CA GLN A 152 -28.48 -14.56 -0.03
C GLN A 152 -27.07 -15.13 -0.24
N LEU A 153 -26.72 -16.24 0.43
CA LEU A 153 -25.42 -16.88 0.27
C LEU A 153 -25.23 -17.45 -1.15
N GLU A 154 -26.26 -18.05 -1.74
CA GLU A 154 -26.24 -18.49 -3.14
C GLU A 154 -25.98 -17.33 -4.10
N HIS A 155 -26.69 -16.21 -3.91
CA HIS A 155 -26.49 -14.99 -4.69
C HIS A 155 -25.05 -14.48 -4.56
N ASP A 156 -24.54 -14.35 -3.34
CA ASP A 156 -23.19 -13.82 -3.08
C ASP A 156 -22.10 -14.74 -3.67
N ILE A 157 -22.27 -16.08 -3.63
CA ILE A 157 -21.38 -17.04 -4.30
C ILE A 157 -21.41 -16.85 -5.82
N GLN A 158 -22.59 -16.67 -6.41
CA GLN A 158 -22.71 -16.45 -7.86
C GLN A 158 -22.10 -15.12 -8.30
N ALA A 159 -22.35 -14.05 -7.55
CA ALA A 159 -21.75 -12.74 -7.80
C ALA A 159 -20.22 -12.82 -7.77
N ALA A 160 -19.66 -13.44 -6.73
CA ALA A 160 -18.21 -13.63 -6.61
C ALA A 160 -17.62 -14.51 -7.73
N LYS A 161 -18.32 -15.58 -8.17
CA LYS A 161 -17.90 -16.41 -9.31
C LYS A 161 -17.94 -15.68 -10.66
N ARG A 162 -18.86 -14.73 -10.81
CA ARG A 162 -19.00 -13.91 -12.03
C ARG A 162 -18.13 -12.66 -12.04
N GLY A 163 -17.38 -12.41 -10.96
CA GLY A 163 -16.57 -11.20 -10.80
C GLY A 163 -17.36 -9.94 -10.43
N GLN A 164 -18.66 -10.05 -10.12
CA GLN A 164 -19.56 -8.93 -9.78
C GLN A 164 -19.37 -8.47 -8.31
N VAL A 165 -18.13 -8.25 -7.92
CA VAL A 165 -17.71 -7.88 -6.56
C VAL A 165 -16.68 -6.74 -6.56
N GLU A 166 -16.71 -5.90 -7.58
CA GLU A 166 -15.76 -4.82 -7.82
C GLU A 166 -15.75 -3.80 -6.66
N TRP A 167 -16.86 -3.62 -5.95
CA TRP A 167 -16.95 -2.84 -4.71
C TRP A 167 -15.95 -3.29 -3.63
N GLN A 168 -15.55 -4.57 -3.63
CA GLN A 168 -14.54 -5.09 -2.70
C GLN A 168 -13.18 -4.46 -2.94
N THR A 169 -12.85 -4.08 -4.18
CA THR A 169 -11.56 -3.47 -4.53
C THR A 169 -11.39 -2.15 -3.78
N VAL A 170 -12.43 -1.31 -3.75
CA VAL A 170 -12.45 -0.02 -3.06
C VAL A 170 -12.30 -0.21 -1.56
N LEU A 171 -13.12 -1.09 -0.95
CA LEU A 171 -13.05 -1.36 0.48
C LEU A 171 -11.69 -1.94 0.91
N ARG A 172 -11.10 -2.82 0.10
CA ARG A 172 -9.72 -3.32 0.33
C ARG A 172 -8.71 -2.19 0.19
N GLY A 173 -8.88 -1.31 -0.81
CA GLY A 173 -8.05 -0.13 -1.04
C GLY A 173 -8.03 0.88 0.11
N THR A 174 -9.04 0.87 0.99
CA THR A 174 -9.05 1.71 2.21
C THR A 174 -8.10 1.23 3.30
N ALA A 175 -7.61 -0.02 3.26
CA ALA A 175 -6.77 -0.60 4.32
C ALA A 175 -5.62 0.32 4.82
N PRO A 176 -4.81 0.96 3.95
CA PRO A 176 -3.72 1.85 4.38
C PRO A 176 -4.18 3.19 4.97
N VAL A 177 -5.43 3.62 4.74
CA VAL A 177 -5.89 5.00 5.05
C VAL A 177 -7.08 5.07 6.01
N ILE A 178 -7.79 3.97 6.24
CA ILE A 178 -9.01 3.96 7.05
C ILE A 178 -8.77 4.45 8.48
N GLU A 179 -7.59 4.16 9.05
CA GLU A 179 -7.19 4.65 10.37
C GLU A 179 -7.00 6.18 10.39
N ARG A 180 -6.52 6.76 9.29
CA ARG A 180 -6.32 8.21 9.13
C ARG A 180 -7.68 8.94 9.11
N TYR A 181 -8.65 8.39 8.37
CA TYR A 181 -10.02 8.90 8.40
C TYR A 181 -10.59 8.82 9.81
N TRP A 182 -10.52 7.63 10.41
CA TRP A 182 -11.10 7.33 11.70
C TRP A 182 -10.58 8.24 12.82
N ASN A 183 -9.26 8.45 12.88
CA ASN A 183 -8.62 9.28 13.89
C ASN A 183 -9.04 10.76 13.81
N ARG A 184 -9.48 11.22 12.64
CA ARG A 184 -9.97 12.59 12.42
C ARG A 184 -11.48 12.72 12.59
N LEU A 185 -12.22 11.63 12.80
CA LEU A 185 -13.65 11.71 13.10
C LEU A 185 -13.86 12.21 14.53
N PRO A 186 -14.81 13.15 14.74
CA PRO A 186 -15.25 13.50 16.09
C PRO A 186 -15.74 12.27 16.85
N THR A 187 -15.55 12.25 18.18
CA THR A 187 -15.96 11.13 19.03
C THR A 187 -17.44 10.76 18.87
N GLN A 188 -18.31 11.74 18.64
CA GLN A 188 -19.74 11.49 18.38
C GLN A 188 -19.94 10.68 17.08
N SER A 189 -19.22 11.02 16.02
CA SER A 189 -19.25 10.30 14.74
C SER A 189 -18.66 8.90 14.84
N GLN A 190 -17.56 8.72 15.59
CA GLN A 190 -17.00 7.41 15.88
C GLN A 190 -18.01 6.52 16.63
N ARG A 191 -18.67 7.05 17.67
CA ARG A 191 -19.74 6.31 18.39
C ARG A 191 -20.91 5.96 17.48
N LEU A 192 -21.41 6.92 16.71
CA LEU A 192 -22.48 6.69 15.73
C LEU A 192 -22.10 5.57 14.76
N PHE A 193 -20.87 5.58 14.25
CA PHE A 193 -20.35 4.53 13.39
C PHE A 193 -20.34 3.17 14.09
N MET A 194 -19.81 3.09 15.31
CA MET A 194 -19.77 1.84 16.07
C MET A 194 -21.17 1.28 16.35
N ASP A 195 -22.13 2.14 16.64
CA ASP A 195 -23.49 1.75 17.01
C ASP A 195 -24.34 1.34 15.81
N LYS A 196 -24.20 2.04 14.67
CA LYS A 196 -25.09 1.89 13.50
C LYS A 196 -24.45 1.18 12.31
N PHE A 197 -23.17 1.41 12.05
CA PHE A 197 -22.54 1.06 10.77
C PHE A 197 -21.44 -0.01 10.89
N TYR A 198 -20.89 -0.26 12.09
CA TYR A 198 -19.81 -1.22 12.29
C TYR A 198 -20.17 -2.65 11.86
N SER A 199 -21.35 -3.15 12.23
CA SER A 199 -21.75 -4.51 11.88
C SER A 199 -21.91 -4.70 10.35
N PRO A 200 -22.64 -3.83 9.62
CA PRO A 200 -22.61 -3.83 8.15
C PRO A 200 -21.19 -3.71 7.59
N TRP A 201 -20.40 -2.74 8.05
CA TRP A 201 -19.02 -2.54 7.57
C TRP A 201 -18.21 -3.83 7.65
N MET A 202 -18.23 -4.52 8.79
CA MET A 202 -17.47 -5.76 8.97
C MET A 202 -17.97 -6.89 8.05
N ARG A 203 -19.27 -6.93 7.74
CA ARG A 203 -19.88 -7.93 6.84
C ARG A 203 -19.39 -7.78 5.39
N TYR A 204 -19.27 -6.54 4.92
CA TYR A 204 -18.80 -6.24 3.57
C TYR A 204 -17.26 -6.30 3.50
N ARG A 205 -16.56 -5.75 4.51
CA ARG A 205 -15.10 -5.64 4.51
C ARG A 205 -14.39 -6.97 4.73
N HIS A 206 -14.99 -7.87 5.52
CA HIS A 206 -14.45 -9.19 5.83
C HIS A 206 -15.37 -10.28 5.31
N GLY A 207 -15.41 -10.38 3.97
CA GLY A 207 -16.16 -11.44 3.32
C GLY A 207 -15.63 -12.83 3.69
N MET A 208 -16.48 -13.84 3.52
CA MET A 208 -16.14 -15.25 3.66
C MET A 208 -15.36 -15.74 2.43
N PRO A 209 -14.24 -16.47 2.61
CA PRO A 209 -13.56 -17.14 1.49
C PRO A 209 -14.54 -18.04 0.72
N MET A 210 -14.41 -18.08 -0.62
CA MET A 210 -15.32 -18.84 -1.50
C MET A 210 -15.50 -20.30 -1.06
N GLN A 211 -14.41 -20.98 -0.73
CA GLN A 211 -14.46 -22.39 -0.29
C GLN A 211 -15.25 -22.58 1.00
N ASN A 212 -15.14 -21.64 1.95
CA ASN A 212 -15.90 -21.67 3.19
C ASN A 212 -17.39 -21.36 2.93
N ALA A 213 -17.68 -20.44 2.01
CA ALA A 213 -19.05 -20.13 1.60
C ALA A 213 -19.74 -21.35 0.98
N GLU A 214 -19.04 -22.09 0.12
CA GLU A 214 -19.57 -23.33 -0.49
C GLU A 214 -19.82 -24.43 0.55
N LYS A 215 -18.91 -24.59 1.53
CA LYS A 215 -19.10 -25.53 2.65
C LYS A 215 -20.32 -25.17 3.48
N VAL A 216 -20.44 -23.91 3.90
CA VAL A 216 -21.59 -23.42 4.68
C VAL A 216 -22.89 -23.58 3.89
N LEU A 217 -22.91 -23.23 2.60
CA LEU A 217 -24.07 -23.44 1.75
C LEU A 217 -24.45 -24.93 1.67
N GLY A 218 -23.46 -25.82 1.57
CA GLY A 218 -23.68 -27.26 1.60
C GLY A 218 -24.36 -27.73 2.89
N LEU A 219 -23.93 -27.22 4.05
CA LEU A 219 -24.56 -27.50 5.34
C LEU A 219 -26.00 -26.98 5.40
N MET A 220 -26.24 -25.79 4.87
CA MET A 220 -27.58 -25.18 4.83
C MET A 220 -28.53 -25.97 3.92
N LYS A 221 -28.08 -26.39 2.73
CA LYS A 221 -28.88 -27.20 1.79
C LYS A 221 -29.25 -28.57 2.35
N LYS A 222 -28.38 -29.15 3.19
CA LYS A 222 -28.64 -30.41 3.90
C LYS A 222 -29.59 -30.24 5.10
N GLY A 223 -29.97 -29.00 5.44
CA GLY A 223 -30.73 -28.70 6.65
C GLY A 223 -29.93 -28.84 7.95
N GLN A 224 -28.61 -29.04 7.86
CA GLN A 224 -27.75 -29.19 9.03
C GLN A 224 -27.41 -27.83 9.66
N LEU A 225 -27.32 -26.77 8.85
CA LEU A 225 -27.05 -25.42 9.34
C LEU A 225 -28.21 -24.47 9.02
N GLN A 226 -28.65 -23.71 10.01
CA GLN A 226 -29.58 -22.59 9.81
C GLN A 226 -29.03 -21.29 10.41
N VAL A 227 -29.44 -20.16 9.84
CA VAL A 227 -29.08 -18.83 10.33
C VAL A 227 -30.36 -18.09 10.72
N VAL A 228 -30.42 -17.60 11.95
CA VAL A 228 -31.62 -17.00 12.53
C VAL A 228 -31.28 -15.66 13.18
N GLN A 229 -32.28 -14.78 13.24
CA GLN A 229 -32.16 -13.54 13.99
C GLN A 229 -32.45 -13.81 15.47
N GLY A 230 -31.63 -13.28 16.36
CA GLY A 230 -31.83 -13.37 17.81
C GLY A 230 -30.71 -12.64 18.57
N ASP A 231 -31.02 -12.22 19.79
CA ASP A 231 -30.13 -11.39 20.61
C ASP A 231 -30.09 -11.80 22.09
N ARG A 232 -30.89 -12.79 22.49
CA ARG A 232 -31.04 -13.23 23.88
C ARG A 232 -30.97 -14.74 24.01
N ILE A 233 -30.22 -15.17 25.01
CA ILE A 233 -30.09 -16.56 25.42
C ILE A 233 -30.18 -16.62 26.95
N GLN A 234 -30.84 -17.65 27.46
CA GLN A 234 -31.02 -17.88 28.88
C GLN A 234 -30.78 -19.35 29.20
N TRP A 235 -30.49 -19.64 30.47
CA TRP A 235 -30.30 -20.99 30.97
C TRP A 235 -31.37 -21.35 31.98
N ASP A 236 -32.05 -22.47 31.74
CA ASP A 236 -33.09 -23.03 32.62
C ASP A 236 -33.00 -24.57 32.63
N GLY A 237 -31.77 -25.08 32.78
CA GLY A 237 -31.41 -26.51 32.63
C GLY A 237 -31.03 -26.93 31.21
N ILE A 238 -31.44 -26.14 30.21
CA ILE A 238 -30.97 -26.17 28.83
C ILE A 238 -30.84 -24.72 28.33
N TYR A 239 -30.00 -24.45 27.33
CA TYR A 239 -29.95 -23.12 26.74
C TYR A 239 -31.19 -22.88 25.89
N LYS A 240 -31.90 -21.79 26.17
CA LYS A 240 -33.09 -21.36 25.44
C LYS A 240 -32.82 -20.00 24.81
N ALA A 241 -33.00 -19.88 23.51
CA ALA A 241 -32.77 -18.65 22.76
C ALA A 241 -34.05 -18.20 22.04
N GLN A 242 -34.42 -16.93 22.22
CA GLN A 242 -35.56 -16.35 21.51
C GLN A 242 -35.10 -15.87 20.14
N THR A 243 -35.69 -16.41 19.08
CA THR A 243 -35.26 -16.14 17.70
C THR A 243 -36.43 -15.81 16.79
N SER A 244 -36.13 -15.37 15.56
CA SER A 244 -37.11 -15.13 14.50
C SER A 244 -37.90 -16.36 14.09
N VAL A 245 -37.42 -17.57 14.41
CA VAL A 245 -38.10 -18.83 14.12
C VAL A 245 -38.74 -19.45 15.37
N GLY A 246 -38.83 -18.69 16.46
CA GLY A 246 -39.38 -19.13 17.74
C GLY A 246 -38.31 -19.40 18.79
N LEU A 247 -38.71 -20.14 19.84
CA LEU A 247 -37.82 -20.55 20.91
C LEU A 247 -36.97 -21.73 20.44
N LEU A 248 -35.64 -21.60 20.50
CA LEU A 248 -34.71 -22.68 20.21
C LEU A 248 -34.08 -23.19 21.50
N GLU A 249 -33.99 -24.50 21.63
CA GLU A 249 -33.29 -25.16 22.73
C GLU A 249 -32.05 -25.88 22.23
N ALA A 250 -30.92 -25.69 22.92
CA ALA A 250 -29.66 -26.35 22.60
C ALA A 250 -28.92 -26.75 23.89
N PRO A 251 -28.36 -27.97 23.97
CA PRO A 251 -27.50 -28.37 25.08
C PRO A 251 -26.10 -27.76 25.00
N TYR A 252 -25.65 -27.33 23.81
CA TYR A 252 -24.34 -26.72 23.61
C TYR A 252 -24.43 -25.36 22.94
N VAL A 253 -23.65 -24.42 23.45
CA VAL A 253 -23.56 -23.05 22.94
C VAL A 253 -22.10 -22.69 22.67
N ILE A 254 -21.82 -22.14 21.49
CA ILE A 254 -20.51 -21.60 21.14
C ILE A 254 -20.64 -20.09 20.96
N GLU A 255 -19.96 -19.32 21.79
CA GLU A 255 -19.91 -17.87 21.66
C GLU A 255 -18.92 -17.48 20.55
N ALA A 256 -19.38 -16.78 19.51
CA ALA A 256 -18.59 -16.33 18.38
C ALA A 256 -18.81 -14.83 18.09
N THR A 257 -18.83 -14.01 19.14
CA THR A 257 -19.16 -12.57 19.06
C THR A 257 -17.98 -11.67 18.71
N GLY A 258 -16.76 -12.21 18.66
CA GLY A 258 -15.57 -11.56 18.11
C GLY A 258 -14.54 -11.19 19.18
N GLN A 259 -13.96 -10.00 19.06
CA GLN A 259 -12.89 -9.53 19.93
C GLN A 259 -13.40 -8.55 20.98
N GLU A 260 -12.95 -8.71 22.22
CA GLU A 260 -13.21 -7.78 23.31
C GLU A 260 -12.24 -6.60 23.25
N CYS A 261 -12.78 -5.40 23.43
CA CYS A 261 -11.99 -4.18 23.57
C CYS A 261 -12.50 -3.28 24.70
N GLN A 262 -13.59 -3.64 25.38
CA GLN A 262 -14.07 -2.94 26.56
C GLN A 262 -13.26 -3.38 27.77
N LEU A 263 -12.54 -2.45 28.39
CA LEU A 263 -11.56 -2.76 29.44
C LEU A 263 -12.18 -3.42 30.67
N ASP A 264 -13.42 -3.03 31.01
CA ASP A 264 -14.20 -3.58 32.12
C ASP A 264 -14.61 -5.05 31.91
N ARG A 265 -14.49 -5.56 30.68
CA ARG A 265 -14.82 -6.95 30.30
C ARG A 265 -13.58 -7.80 30.04
N ILE A 266 -12.39 -7.21 30.07
CA ILE A 266 -11.14 -7.93 29.84
C ILE A 266 -10.61 -8.46 31.17
N GLU A 267 -10.59 -9.77 31.32
CA GLU A 267 -10.00 -10.44 32.48
C GLU A 267 -8.46 -10.48 32.39
N SER A 268 -7.82 -9.34 32.64
CA SER A 268 -6.36 -9.23 32.70
C SER A 268 -5.91 -8.39 33.90
N PRO A 269 -5.28 -9.01 34.93
CA PRO A 269 -4.74 -8.27 36.07
C PRO A 269 -3.73 -7.19 35.68
N LEU A 270 -3.02 -7.40 34.56
CA LEU A 270 -2.07 -6.43 34.03
C LEU A 270 -2.79 -5.20 33.46
N VAL A 271 -3.86 -5.40 32.67
CA VAL A 271 -4.66 -4.30 32.11
C VAL A 271 -5.37 -3.55 33.23
N GLN A 272 -6.03 -4.26 34.14
CA GLN A 272 -6.73 -3.64 35.26
C GLN A 272 -5.77 -2.82 36.14
N SER A 273 -4.62 -3.38 36.52
CA SER A 273 -3.63 -2.62 37.30
C SER A 273 -3.10 -1.41 36.56
N ALA A 274 -3.02 -1.44 35.22
CA ALA A 274 -2.55 -0.29 34.44
C ALA A 274 -3.61 0.82 34.35
N VAL A 275 -4.90 0.45 34.24
CA VAL A 275 -6.02 1.40 34.33
C VAL A 275 -6.09 2.03 35.73
N ASP A 276 -6.04 1.22 36.79
CA ASP A 276 -6.13 1.70 38.18
C ASP A 276 -4.99 2.66 38.55
N LYS A 277 -3.81 2.50 37.93
CA LYS A 277 -2.64 3.37 38.11
C LYS A 277 -2.61 4.57 37.18
N GLY A 278 -3.63 4.77 36.34
CA GLY A 278 -3.69 5.86 35.37
C GLY A 278 -2.70 5.75 34.21
N LEU A 279 -2.15 4.55 33.95
CA LEU A 279 -1.23 4.29 32.83
C LEU A 279 -1.98 4.04 31.51
N LEU A 280 -3.25 3.60 31.59
CA LEU A 280 -4.14 3.39 30.46
C LEU A 280 -5.42 4.20 30.66
N THR A 281 -5.73 5.05 29.68
CA THR A 281 -6.98 5.82 29.66
C THR A 281 -7.98 5.14 28.71
N PRO A 282 -9.21 4.80 29.13
CA PRO A 282 -10.21 4.23 28.24
C PRO A 282 -10.54 5.15 27.06
N HIS A 283 -10.67 4.59 25.86
CA HIS A 283 -11.11 5.35 24.68
C HIS A 283 -12.63 5.23 24.47
N PRO A 284 -13.37 6.32 24.16
CA PRO A 284 -14.82 6.28 23.99
C PRO A 284 -15.37 5.33 22.92
N ALA A 285 -14.55 4.97 21.92
CA ALA A 285 -14.90 4.01 20.86
C ALA A 285 -14.41 2.56 21.15
N GLY A 286 -13.99 2.31 22.39
CA GLY A 286 -13.46 1.03 22.87
C GLY A 286 -11.92 1.00 22.89
N GLY A 287 -11.37 0.16 23.76
CA GLY A 287 -9.93 0.06 23.98
C GLY A 287 -9.38 1.17 24.85
N VAL A 288 -8.11 1.51 24.63
CA VAL A 288 -7.37 2.56 25.32
C VAL A 288 -7.01 3.68 24.35
N ALA A 289 -6.93 4.91 24.86
CA ALA A 289 -6.42 6.04 24.13
C ALA A 289 -4.90 5.91 24.01
N VAL A 290 -4.41 6.03 22.78
CA VAL A 290 -2.99 6.14 22.46
C VAL A 290 -2.76 7.32 21.53
N GLU A 291 -1.55 7.88 21.57
CA GLU A 291 -1.06 8.77 20.52
C GLU A 291 -1.09 8.04 19.16
N PHE A 292 -1.66 8.66 18.14
CA PHE A 292 -1.91 8.02 16.84
C PHE A 292 -0.63 7.52 16.17
N ASP A 293 0.46 8.29 16.22
CA ASP A 293 1.68 7.93 15.52
C ASP A 293 2.59 7.02 16.34
N SER A 294 2.76 7.30 17.63
CA SER A 294 3.71 6.57 18.49
C SER A 294 3.12 5.35 19.19
N LEU A 295 1.78 5.21 19.17
CA LEU A 295 1.01 4.26 19.97
C LEU A 295 1.31 4.32 21.48
N ARG A 296 1.80 5.45 21.96
CA ARG A 296 2.08 5.70 23.37
C ARG A 296 0.77 5.92 24.12
N ALA A 297 0.55 5.15 25.19
CA ALA A 297 -0.59 5.34 26.09
C ALA A 297 -0.23 6.25 27.28
N SER A 298 0.99 6.12 27.78
CA SER A 298 1.58 6.97 28.83
C SER A 298 3.10 6.93 28.73
N GLU A 299 3.80 7.72 29.54
CA GLU A 299 5.27 7.76 29.53
C GLU A 299 5.89 6.37 29.73
N GLY A 300 6.66 5.92 28.75
CA GLY A 300 7.29 4.60 28.75
C GLY A 300 6.35 3.42 28.49
N LEU A 301 5.06 3.63 28.19
CA LEU A 301 4.11 2.57 27.87
C LEU A 301 3.50 2.74 26.48
N HIS A 302 3.67 1.72 25.64
CA HIS A 302 3.05 1.61 24.33
C HIS A 302 2.05 0.45 24.31
N VAL A 303 1.02 0.54 23.48
CA VAL A 303 -0.01 -0.49 23.34
C VAL A 303 -0.24 -0.78 21.87
N ILE A 304 -0.43 -2.05 21.51
CA ILE A 304 -0.64 -2.48 20.11
C ILE A 304 -1.74 -3.54 20.05
N GLY A 305 -2.42 -3.65 18.91
CA GLY A 305 -3.42 -4.68 18.65
C GLY A 305 -4.81 -4.28 19.14
N SER A 306 -5.65 -5.24 19.53
CA SER A 306 -7.08 -5.01 19.75
C SER A 306 -7.39 -3.90 20.77
N LEU A 307 -6.51 -3.69 21.74
CA LEU A 307 -6.65 -2.63 22.73
C LEU A 307 -6.59 -1.22 22.15
N THR A 308 -6.02 -1.01 20.95
CA THR A 308 -5.94 0.32 20.34
C THR A 308 -7.07 0.61 19.36
N ARG A 309 -8.12 -0.23 19.29
CA ARG A 309 -9.23 -0.08 18.32
C ARG A 309 -9.89 1.29 18.34
N GLY A 310 -9.94 1.93 19.51
CA GLY A 310 -10.48 3.28 19.65
C GLY A 310 -9.74 4.33 18.83
N THR A 311 -8.41 4.23 18.74
CA THR A 311 -7.55 5.14 17.96
C THR A 311 -7.28 4.60 16.56
N HIS A 312 -6.99 3.30 16.44
CA HIS A 312 -6.63 2.60 15.21
C HIS A 312 -7.74 1.62 14.82
N PHE A 313 -8.89 2.09 14.36
CA PHE A 313 -10.09 1.28 14.06
C PHE A 313 -9.81 -0.14 13.51
N TYR A 314 -8.82 -0.28 12.63
CA TYR A 314 -8.44 -1.54 12.00
C TYR A 314 -7.18 -2.18 12.65
N VAL A 315 -7.40 -3.03 13.66
CA VAL A 315 -6.34 -3.58 14.55
C VAL A 315 -5.97 -5.05 14.31
N SER A 316 -6.72 -5.77 13.46
CA SER A 316 -6.58 -7.22 13.33
C SER A 316 -5.79 -7.69 12.11
N ALA A 317 -5.43 -6.78 11.20
CA ALA A 317 -4.73 -7.13 9.97
C ALA A 317 -3.22 -7.12 10.16
N ILE A 318 -2.55 -8.13 9.62
CA ILE A 318 -1.10 -8.39 9.85
C ILE A 318 -0.26 -7.22 9.36
N ASP A 319 -0.57 -6.66 8.20
CA ASP A 319 0.10 -5.48 7.63
C ASP A 319 -0.03 -4.26 8.55
N ARG A 320 -1.21 -4.07 9.17
CA ARG A 320 -1.42 -2.98 10.12
C ARG A 320 -0.67 -3.16 11.42
N VAL A 321 -0.69 -4.36 11.99
CA VAL A 321 0.08 -4.68 13.20
C VAL A 321 1.58 -4.51 12.95
N ALA A 322 2.09 -4.93 11.79
CA ALA A 322 3.48 -4.70 11.42
C ALA A 322 3.82 -3.20 11.32
N ALA A 323 2.97 -2.40 10.68
CA ALA A 323 3.15 -0.95 10.59
C ALA A 323 3.08 -0.27 11.97
N HIS A 324 2.20 -0.72 12.87
CA HIS A 324 2.14 -0.23 14.25
C HIS A 324 3.40 -0.59 15.04
N ALA A 325 3.91 -1.81 14.90
CA ALA A 325 5.15 -2.24 15.53
C ALA A 325 6.36 -1.42 15.05
N ALA A 326 6.44 -1.11 13.74
CA ALA A 326 7.48 -0.24 13.19
C ALA A 326 7.46 1.16 13.81
N ARG A 327 6.27 1.77 13.95
CA ARG A 327 6.13 3.09 14.59
C ARG A 327 6.51 3.11 16.07
N ILE A 328 6.18 2.02 16.80
CA ILE A 328 6.65 1.84 18.19
C ILE A 328 8.17 1.69 18.22
N ALA A 329 8.75 0.91 17.31
CA ALA A 329 10.19 0.73 17.22
C ALA A 329 10.91 2.06 17.01
N ASP A 330 10.44 2.87 16.04
CA ASP A 330 10.96 4.22 15.79
C ASP A 330 10.92 5.09 17.06
N THR A 331 9.78 5.07 17.77
CA THR A 331 9.63 5.86 19.01
C THR A 331 10.58 5.36 20.12
N VAL A 332 10.78 4.05 20.24
CA VAL A 332 11.65 3.45 21.25
C VAL A 332 13.13 3.69 20.95
N THR A 333 13.52 3.75 19.68
CA THR A 333 14.89 4.04 19.24
C THR A 333 15.19 5.53 19.14
N GLY A 334 14.18 6.40 19.26
CA GLY A 334 14.33 7.85 19.16
C GLY A 334 14.38 8.37 17.72
N GLU A 335 14.00 7.55 16.74
CA GLU A 335 13.81 8.01 15.37
C GLU A 335 12.58 8.91 15.27
N PRO A 336 12.66 10.06 14.56
CA PRO A 336 11.49 10.89 14.34
C PRO A 336 10.40 10.15 13.56
N ILE A 337 9.14 10.43 13.87
CA ILE A 337 7.98 9.84 13.22
C ILE A 337 8.00 10.19 11.73
N ALA A 338 7.90 9.17 10.87
CA ALA A 338 7.73 9.35 9.44
C ALA A 338 6.25 9.65 9.11
N ARG A 339 6.00 10.78 8.43
CA ARG A 339 4.67 11.12 7.91
C ARG A 339 4.47 10.61 6.47
N PRO A 340 3.27 10.16 6.07
CA PRO A 340 2.96 9.87 4.68
C PRO A 340 3.18 11.09 3.78
N LEU A 341 3.95 10.93 2.71
CA LEU A 341 4.20 11.96 1.71
C LEU A 341 3.42 11.68 0.43
N HIS A 342 2.93 12.73 -0.21
CA HIS A 342 2.50 12.67 -1.61
C HIS A 342 3.66 13.14 -2.49
N ILE A 343 4.14 12.27 -3.39
CA ILE A 343 5.41 12.45 -4.10
C ILE A 343 5.16 12.52 -5.59
N ALA A 344 5.39 13.69 -6.20
CA ALA A 344 5.38 13.86 -7.65
C ALA A 344 6.67 13.33 -8.26
N ILE A 345 6.59 12.32 -9.12
CA ILE A 345 7.69 11.78 -9.91
C ILE A 345 7.60 12.39 -11.31
N PHE A 346 8.48 13.34 -11.62
CA PHE A 346 8.64 13.90 -12.97
C PHE A 346 9.55 12.97 -13.77
N LEU A 347 8.92 12.06 -14.50
CA LEU A 347 9.62 10.93 -15.11
C LEU A 347 10.05 11.25 -16.55
N GLY A 348 11.35 11.11 -16.82
CA GLY A 348 11.86 11.13 -18.19
C GLY A 348 11.32 9.96 -19.02
N SER A 349 11.34 10.10 -20.35
CA SER A 349 10.91 9.06 -21.29
C SER A 349 11.98 8.02 -21.66
N ASP A 350 13.14 8.03 -20.99
CA ASP A 350 14.21 7.06 -21.25
C ASP A 350 14.10 5.76 -20.44
N LEU A 351 14.85 4.76 -20.88
CA LEU A 351 14.92 3.44 -20.26
C LEU A 351 15.27 3.51 -18.78
N PHE A 352 16.29 4.29 -18.41
CA PHE A 352 16.82 4.26 -17.05
C PHE A 352 15.97 5.06 -16.06
N SER A 353 15.28 6.12 -16.50
CA SER A 353 14.26 6.75 -15.66
C SER A 353 13.12 5.77 -15.35
N HIS A 354 12.67 4.98 -16.34
CA HIS A 354 11.61 3.97 -16.14
C HIS A 354 12.06 2.79 -15.25
N LEU A 355 13.27 2.25 -15.44
CA LEU A 355 13.82 1.20 -14.56
C LEU A 355 13.96 1.70 -13.11
N MET A 356 14.39 2.95 -12.95
CA MET A 356 14.49 3.61 -11.65
C MET A 356 13.12 3.79 -10.99
N ALA A 357 12.11 4.26 -11.72
CA ALA A 357 10.75 4.41 -11.19
C ALA A 357 10.14 3.06 -10.77
N SER A 358 10.31 2.03 -11.60
CA SER A 358 9.91 0.65 -11.33
C SER A 358 10.54 0.09 -10.04
N THR A 359 11.78 0.51 -9.74
CA THR A 359 12.49 0.14 -8.50
C THR A 359 12.05 0.97 -7.29
N LEU A 360 11.80 2.27 -7.50
CA LEU A 360 11.53 3.25 -6.43
C LEU A 360 10.10 3.18 -5.92
N ILE A 361 9.11 3.05 -6.81
CA ILE A 361 7.68 3.15 -6.46
C ILE A 361 7.26 2.11 -5.42
N PRO A 362 7.62 0.81 -5.54
CA PRO A 362 7.28 -0.17 -4.52
C PRO A 362 7.88 0.16 -3.14
N GLN A 363 9.08 0.74 -3.10
CA GLN A 363 9.73 1.17 -1.85
C GLN A 363 8.99 2.34 -1.21
N LEU A 364 8.59 3.34 -1.99
CA LEU A 364 7.79 4.47 -1.51
C LEU A 364 6.43 4.01 -0.95
N LEU A 365 5.75 3.10 -1.66
CA LEU A 365 4.48 2.53 -1.21
C LEU A 365 4.63 1.71 0.08
N ALA A 366 5.71 0.91 0.20
CA ALA A 366 6.00 0.14 1.40
C ALA A 366 6.33 1.03 2.61
N ALA A 367 6.96 2.19 2.37
CA ALA A 367 7.17 3.24 3.38
C ALA A 367 5.90 4.06 3.72
N GLY A 368 4.77 3.75 3.08
CA GLY A 368 3.49 4.43 3.34
C GLY A 368 3.31 5.76 2.61
N HIS A 369 4.13 6.05 1.60
CA HIS A 369 3.99 7.22 0.73
C HIS A 369 3.08 6.94 -0.47
N THR A 370 2.61 8.01 -1.11
CA THR A 370 1.76 7.95 -2.31
C THR A 370 2.49 8.61 -3.48
N PRO A 371 3.07 7.83 -4.42
CA PRO A 371 3.70 8.38 -5.61
C PRO A 371 2.67 8.73 -6.69
N PHE A 372 2.91 9.83 -7.40
CA PHE A 372 2.16 10.33 -8.55
C PHE A 372 3.14 10.47 -9.73
N ILE A 373 2.95 9.71 -10.81
CA ILE A 373 3.82 9.81 -11.98
C ILE A 373 3.28 10.88 -12.93
N PHE A 374 4.11 11.87 -13.19
CA PHE A 374 3.89 12.83 -14.25
C PHE A 374 4.87 12.53 -15.38
N LEU A 375 4.38 12.50 -16.62
CA LEU A 375 5.15 12.23 -17.83
C LEU A 375 5.27 13.54 -18.66
N PRO A 376 6.29 14.38 -18.42
CA PRO A 376 6.45 15.63 -19.16
C PRO A 376 6.70 15.36 -20.64
N THR A 377 5.94 16.02 -21.51
CA THR A 377 6.11 15.85 -22.95
C THR A 377 7.48 16.35 -23.40
N HIS A 378 8.17 15.52 -24.17
CA HIS A 378 9.45 15.87 -24.77
C HIS A 378 9.21 16.53 -26.13
N LYS A 379 9.39 17.85 -26.23
CA LYS A 379 9.33 18.57 -27.51
C LYS A 379 10.67 18.48 -28.23
N ALA A 380 10.74 17.66 -29.26
CA ALA A 380 11.90 17.65 -30.16
C ALA A 380 11.92 18.94 -30.98
N SER A 381 12.84 19.85 -30.66
CA SER A 381 13.16 21.02 -31.49
C SER A 381 14.59 20.87 -31.99
N ARG A 382 14.77 20.18 -33.13
CA ARG A 382 16.05 20.19 -33.84
C ARG A 382 15.79 20.53 -35.30
N LYS A 383 16.46 21.58 -35.77
CA LYS A 383 16.41 22.06 -37.17
C LYS A 383 17.19 21.13 -38.13
N THR A 384 18.07 20.28 -37.60
CA THR A 384 18.94 19.39 -38.36
C THR A 384 18.90 17.98 -37.82
N THR A 385 19.08 16.99 -38.71
CA THR A 385 19.19 15.58 -38.35
C THR A 385 20.46 15.33 -37.54
N PRO A 386 20.38 14.74 -36.33
CA PRO A 386 21.56 14.43 -35.53
C PRO A 386 22.47 13.39 -36.21
N PRO A 387 23.77 13.36 -35.86
CA PRO A 387 24.67 12.31 -36.30
C PRO A 387 24.19 10.90 -35.95
N PHE A 388 24.61 9.89 -36.73
CA PHE A 388 24.17 8.50 -36.59
C PHE A 388 24.27 7.99 -35.15
N GLY A 389 25.42 8.16 -34.48
CA GLY A 389 25.62 7.67 -33.12
C GLY A 389 24.66 8.27 -32.08
N LEU A 390 24.20 9.52 -32.27
CA LEU A 390 23.19 10.13 -31.41
C LEU A 390 21.77 9.66 -31.74
N ARG A 391 21.48 9.33 -33.01
CA ARG A 391 20.21 8.70 -33.39
C ARG A 391 20.13 7.27 -32.85
N GLU A 392 21.22 6.52 -32.95
CA GLU A 392 21.35 5.17 -32.39
C GLU A 392 21.17 5.18 -30.87
N LEU A 393 21.85 6.09 -30.17
CA LEU A 393 21.62 6.29 -28.73
C LEU A 393 20.16 6.59 -28.42
N ALA A 394 19.54 7.57 -29.11
CA ALA A 394 18.15 7.94 -28.87
C ALA A 394 17.17 6.78 -29.14
N PHE A 395 17.48 5.93 -30.12
CA PHE A 395 16.68 4.75 -30.43
C PHE A 395 16.69 3.76 -29.26
N PHE A 396 17.87 3.36 -28.78
CA PHE A 396 18.00 2.39 -27.69
C PHE A 396 17.60 2.97 -26.32
N GLU A 397 17.94 4.22 -26.05
CA GLU A 397 17.65 4.87 -24.77
C GLU A 397 16.16 5.22 -24.62
N ARG A 398 15.45 5.56 -25.71
CA ARG A 398 14.08 6.09 -25.62
C ARG A 398 13.09 5.45 -26.58
N GLU A 399 13.39 5.40 -27.88
CA GLU A 399 12.37 4.99 -28.86
C GLU A 399 11.95 3.52 -28.68
N LEU A 400 12.89 2.63 -28.38
CA LEU A 400 12.60 1.22 -28.16
C LEU A 400 11.63 1.03 -26.99
N LEU A 401 11.85 1.72 -25.87
CA LEU A 401 10.94 1.73 -24.73
C LEU A 401 9.55 2.26 -25.10
N GLN A 402 9.51 3.47 -25.63
CA GLN A 402 8.25 4.20 -25.83
C GLN A 402 7.39 3.62 -26.95
N LYS A 403 8.00 3.13 -28.04
CA LYS A 403 7.28 2.67 -29.24
C LYS A 403 7.11 1.16 -29.32
N HIS A 404 7.92 0.38 -28.60
CA HIS A 404 7.92 -1.08 -28.74
C HIS A 404 7.72 -1.82 -27.41
N ILE A 405 8.44 -1.47 -26.33
CA ILE A 405 8.33 -2.18 -25.04
C ILE A 405 7.00 -1.87 -24.36
N ILE A 406 6.70 -0.60 -24.13
CA ILE A 406 5.47 -0.18 -23.43
C ILE A 406 4.21 -0.70 -24.17
N PRO A 407 4.09 -0.54 -25.50
CA PRO A 407 2.96 -1.11 -26.24
C PRO A 407 2.90 -2.64 -26.21
N TYR A 408 4.04 -3.34 -26.18
CA TYR A 408 4.09 -4.80 -26.17
C TYR A 408 3.48 -5.39 -24.90
N PHE A 409 3.76 -4.80 -23.74
CA PHE A 409 3.25 -5.26 -22.43
C PHE A 409 1.92 -4.59 -22.03
N LYS A 410 1.29 -3.84 -22.92
CA LYS A 410 0.03 -3.16 -22.63
C LYS A 410 -1.06 -4.18 -22.27
N ASN A 411 -1.73 -3.95 -21.14
CA ASN A 411 -2.75 -4.84 -20.57
C ASN A 411 -2.22 -6.23 -20.13
N GLU A 412 -0.90 -6.43 -20.09
CA GLU A 412 -0.32 -7.67 -19.60
C GLU A 412 0.13 -7.53 -18.15
N LYS A 413 -0.05 -8.59 -17.35
CA LYS A 413 0.50 -8.63 -15.99
C LYS A 413 2.02 -8.85 -16.06
N PRO A 414 2.81 -8.24 -15.14
CA PRO A 414 4.26 -8.34 -15.17
C PRO A 414 4.81 -9.73 -14.80
N GLY A 415 4.02 -10.60 -14.18
CA GLY A 415 4.47 -11.96 -13.81
C GLY A 415 5.65 -11.91 -12.83
N ASP A 416 6.74 -12.62 -13.16
CA ASP A 416 8.01 -12.61 -12.42
C ASP A 416 9.05 -11.63 -13.00
N ALA A 417 8.64 -10.74 -13.91
CA ALA A 417 9.54 -9.72 -14.45
C ALA A 417 10.08 -8.80 -13.33
N PRO A 418 11.40 -8.48 -13.32
CA PRO A 418 11.98 -7.59 -12.33
C PRO A 418 11.41 -6.17 -12.34
N HIS A 419 10.95 -5.70 -13.51
CA HIS A 419 10.46 -4.34 -13.68
C HIS A 419 9.11 -4.28 -14.40
N MET A 420 8.31 -3.28 -14.01
CA MET A 420 7.01 -2.94 -14.59
C MET A 420 7.12 -1.72 -15.51
N THR A 421 6.31 -1.67 -16.57
CA THR A 421 6.04 -0.42 -17.29
C THR A 421 5.22 0.55 -16.43
N VAL A 422 5.07 1.81 -16.85
CA VAL A 422 4.30 2.80 -16.10
C VAL A 422 2.81 2.45 -16.03
N GLU A 423 2.26 1.86 -17.09
CA GLU A 423 0.88 1.36 -17.16
C GLU A 423 0.70 0.15 -16.22
N GLN A 424 1.66 -0.78 -16.21
CA GLN A 424 1.63 -1.90 -15.29
C GLN A 424 1.70 -1.44 -13.82
N MET A 425 2.51 -0.42 -13.52
CA MET A 425 2.55 0.18 -12.17
C MET A 425 1.23 0.88 -11.82
N GLN A 426 0.62 1.60 -12.76
CA GLN A 426 -0.70 2.21 -12.59
C GLN A 426 -1.75 1.17 -12.20
N ASP A 427 -1.82 0.06 -12.96
CA ASP A 427 -2.78 -1.01 -12.73
C ASP A 427 -2.49 -1.80 -11.45
N ALA A 428 -1.21 -2.07 -11.16
CA ALA A 428 -0.81 -2.87 -10.00
C ALA A 428 -0.98 -2.12 -8.68
N TYR A 429 -0.68 -0.81 -8.67
CA TYR A 429 -0.58 -0.03 -7.43
C TYR A 429 -1.69 1.02 -7.26
N GLY A 430 -2.44 1.34 -8.32
CA GLY A 430 -3.50 2.35 -8.27
C GLY A 430 -2.98 3.77 -8.09
N ILE A 431 -1.83 4.08 -8.69
CA ILE A 431 -1.19 5.40 -8.65
C ILE A 431 -1.65 6.26 -9.82
N LEU A 432 -1.61 7.58 -9.67
CA LEU A 432 -1.87 8.48 -10.80
C LEU A 432 -0.71 8.40 -11.79
N VAL A 433 -1.03 8.23 -13.08
CA VAL A 433 -0.10 8.44 -14.19
C VAL A 433 -0.73 9.45 -15.14
N GLN A 434 -0.05 10.55 -15.39
CA GLN A 434 -0.58 11.65 -16.19
C GLN A 434 0.46 12.24 -17.13
N GLU A 435 0.12 12.39 -18.40
CA GLU A 435 0.93 13.18 -19.34
C GLU A 435 0.83 14.68 -19.05
N VAL A 436 1.98 15.36 -19.09
CA VAL A 436 2.08 16.78 -18.76
C VAL A 436 2.70 17.56 -19.91
N PRO A 437 1.91 18.32 -20.69
CA PRO A 437 2.43 19.14 -21.78
C PRO A 437 3.43 20.20 -21.33
N ASN A 438 3.19 20.81 -20.17
CA ASN A 438 4.05 21.86 -19.60
C ASN A 438 4.02 21.79 -18.08
N VAL A 439 5.14 21.44 -17.44
CA VAL A 439 5.26 21.38 -15.96
C VAL A 439 5.14 22.75 -15.30
N ASN A 440 5.17 23.84 -16.08
CA ASN A 440 5.06 25.21 -15.59
C ASN A 440 3.69 25.84 -15.85
N SER A 441 2.70 25.08 -16.35
CA SER A 441 1.35 25.65 -16.54
C SER A 441 0.64 25.82 -15.20
N ALA A 442 -0.14 26.89 -15.06
CA ALA A 442 -0.95 27.13 -13.86
C ALA A 442 -1.86 25.93 -13.55
N SER A 443 -2.53 25.38 -14.58
CA SER A 443 -3.40 24.21 -14.45
C SER A 443 -2.69 22.98 -13.88
N PHE A 444 -1.42 22.77 -14.22
CA PHE A 444 -0.65 21.65 -13.70
C PHE A 444 -0.23 21.88 -12.25
N ILE A 445 0.20 23.09 -11.92
CA ILE A 445 0.53 23.47 -10.54
C ILE A 445 -0.72 23.38 -9.64
N ASP A 446 -1.91 23.72 -10.16
CA ASP A 446 -3.18 23.52 -9.45
C ASP A 446 -3.48 22.03 -9.22
N SER A 447 -3.16 21.16 -10.17
CA SER A 447 -3.26 19.70 -9.97
C SER A 447 -2.31 19.21 -8.86
N LEU A 448 -1.08 19.73 -8.77
CA LEU A 448 -0.19 19.42 -7.64
C LEU A 448 -0.81 19.82 -6.29
N ARG A 449 -1.50 20.97 -6.22
CA ARG A 449 -2.23 21.41 -5.02
C ARG A 449 -3.39 20.46 -4.69
N GLN A 450 -4.18 20.08 -5.69
CA GLN A 450 -5.32 19.16 -5.52
C GLN A 450 -4.89 17.79 -4.98
N HIS A 451 -3.72 17.31 -5.40
CA HIS A 451 -3.13 16.05 -4.93
C HIS A 451 -2.23 16.21 -3.71
N HIS A 452 -2.28 17.35 -3.01
CA HIS A 452 -1.53 17.60 -1.77
C HIS A 452 -0.03 17.26 -1.86
N ILE A 453 0.62 17.49 -3.01
CA ILE A 453 2.00 17.04 -3.24
C ILE A 453 2.95 17.72 -2.22
N ASP A 454 3.78 16.91 -1.56
CA ASP A 454 4.76 17.31 -0.56
C ASP A 454 6.18 17.43 -1.17
N VAL A 455 6.52 16.50 -2.07
CA VAL A 455 7.86 16.37 -2.65
C VAL A 455 7.77 16.18 -4.17
N GLY A 456 8.60 16.89 -4.91
CA GLY A 456 8.82 16.68 -6.33
C GLY A 456 10.19 16.04 -6.57
N LEU A 457 10.22 14.91 -7.28
CA LEU A 457 11.44 14.22 -7.70
C LEU A 457 11.52 14.24 -9.22
N SER A 458 12.52 14.93 -9.75
CA SER A 458 12.87 14.85 -11.17
C SER A 458 13.80 13.66 -11.41
N LEU A 459 13.28 12.67 -12.13
CA LEU A 459 14.02 11.49 -12.57
C LEU A 459 14.28 11.65 -14.07
N ARG A 460 15.32 12.43 -14.39
CA ARG A 460 15.72 12.75 -15.78
C ARG A 460 14.62 13.46 -16.58
N CYS A 461 13.93 14.41 -15.94
CA CYS A 461 12.92 15.25 -16.60
C CYS A 461 13.56 16.15 -17.66
N TYR A 462 12.94 16.23 -18.84
CA TYR A 462 13.44 17.05 -19.96
C TYR A 462 12.88 18.48 -20.01
N GLN A 463 11.94 18.82 -19.14
CA GLN A 463 11.41 20.18 -19.05
C GLN A 463 12.07 20.94 -17.89
N ARG A 464 12.46 22.18 -18.14
CA ARG A 464 12.97 23.09 -17.11
C ARG A 464 11.83 23.49 -16.16
N PHE A 465 12.10 23.47 -14.87
CA PHE A 465 11.22 24.03 -13.85
C PHE A 465 11.46 25.54 -13.72
N LYS A 466 10.38 26.32 -13.59
CA LYS A 466 10.40 27.78 -13.51
C LYS A 466 9.81 28.26 -12.19
N SER A 467 9.90 29.58 -11.98
CA SER A 467 9.59 30.27 -10.73
C SER A 467 8.29 29.82 -10.04
N ASP A 468 7.19 29.62 -10.78
CA ASP A 468 5.89 29.32 -10.16
C ASP A 468 5.81 27.90 -9.57
N ILE A 469 6.34 26.89 -10.28
CA ILE A 469 6.39 25.51 -9.76
C ILE A 469 7.46 25.40 -8.67
N ILE A 470 8.61 26.09 -8.82
CA ILE A 470 9.64 26.16 -7.77
C ILE A 470 9.04 26.80 -6.50
N ARG A 471 8.27 27.88 -6.63
CA ARG A 471 7.58 28.54 -5.52
C ARG A 471 6.55 27.62 -4.85
N TYR A 472 5.83 26.80 -5.62
CA TYR A 472 4.94 25.80 -5.04
C TYR A 472 5.70 24.83 -4.12
N PHE A 473 6.88 24.39 -4.55
CA PHE A 473 7.78 23.51 -3.79
C PHE A 473 8.72 24.24 -2.82
N ALA A 474 8.48 25.51 -2.53
CA ALA A 474 9.21 26.19 -1.46
C ALA A 474 8.90 25.52 -0.10
N GLN A 475 9.79 25.71 0.88
CA GLN A 475 9.68 25.15 2.22
C GLN A 475 8.25 25.29 2.78
N PRO A 476 7.64 24.23 3.34
CA PRO A 476 8.25 22.96 3.75
C PRO A 476 8.31 21.87 2.66
N ARG A 477 7.85 22.16 1.43
CA ARG A 477 7.94 21.24 0.30
C ARG A 477 9.36 21.25 -0.27
N ARG A 478 9.68 20.27 -1.12
CA ARG A 478 10.99 20.20 -1.79
C ARG A 478 10.83 19.74 -3.23
N LEU A 479 11.55 20.38 -4.14
CA LEU A 479 11.73 19.93 -5.52
C LEU A 479 13.20 19.55 -5.70
N LEU A 480 13.45 18.29 -5.96
CA LEU A 480 14.78 17.71 -6.06
C LEU A 480 14.98 17.12 -7.45
N ASN A 481 16.17 17.31 -7.99
CA ASN A 481 16.58 16.68 -9.25
C ASN A 481 17.66 15.64 -8.97
N LEU A 482 17.44 14.45 -9.52
CA LEU A 482 18.41 13.37 -9.47
C LEU A 482 19.21 13.39 -10.77
N HIS A 483 20.37 14.01 -10.69
CA HIS A 483 21.25 14.25 -11.83
C HIS A 483 22.26 13.11 -11.99
N PRO A 484 22.31 12.41 -13.15
CA PRO A 484 23.39 11.49 -13.45
C PRO A 484 24.66 12.31 -13.71
N GLY A 485 25.62 12.28 -12.79
CA GLY A 485 26.83 13.10 -12.83
C GLY A 485 27.21 13.61 -11.44
N ILE A 486 28.51 13.72 -11.19
CA ILE A 486 29.04 14.28 -9.93
C ILE A 486 29.09 15.80 -10.07
N LEU A 487 28.26 16.51 -9.30
CA LEU A 487 28.21 17.97 -9.25
C LEU A 487 29.25 18.53 -8.28
N PRO A 488 29.82 19.72 -8.56
CA PRO A 488 29.52 20.62 -9.69
C PRO A 488 30.25 20.25 -11.00
N THR A 489 31.16 19.28 -10.98
CA THR A 489 32.10 18.98 -12.09
C THR A 489 31.39 18.65 -13.40
N TYR A 490 30.30 17.86 -13.35
CA TYR A 490 29.59 17.37 -14.52
C TYR A 490 28.14 17.89 -14.58
N ARG A 491 27.93 19.14 -15.00
CA ARG A 491 26.59 19.69 -15.28
C ARG A 491 26.15 19.46 -16.73
N GLY A 492 24.85 19.53 -16.99
CA GLY A 492 24.30 19.47 -18.34
C GLY A 492 24.03 18.05 -18.84
N VAL A 493 24.20 17.80 -20.14
CA VAL A 493 23.70 16.57 -20.77
C VAL A 493 24.80 15.55 -21.06
N MET A 494 24.44 14.27 -21.05
CA MET A 494 25.33 13.16 -21.39
C MET A 494 26.65 13.16 -20.60
N THR A 495 26.58 13.49 -19.31
CA THR A 495 27.72 13.55 -18.38
C THR A 495 28.49 12.24 -18.29
N THR A 496 27.82 11.08 -18.41
CA THR A 496 28.46 9.75 -18.36
C THR A 496 29.52 9.59 -19.45
N ILE A 497 29.21 9.96 -20.70
CA ILE A 497 30.20 9.86 -21.80
C ILE A 497 31.34 10.87 -21.58
N ARG A 498 31.06 12.04 -21.00
CA ARG A 498 32.08 13.05 -20.68
C ARG A 498 33.02 12.57 -19.57
N ALA A 499 32.50 11.93 -18.52
CA ALA A 499 33.29 11.30 -17.48
C ALA A 499 34.17 10.18 -18.03
N MET A 500 33.61 9.32 -18.91
CA MET A 500 34.39 8.29 -19.60
C MET A 500 35.52 8.89 -20.44
N LYS A 501 35.26 9.94 -21.23
CA LYS A 501 36.26 10.63 -22.06
C LYS A 501 37.38 11.25 -21.21
N ASN A 502 37.04 11.80 -20.05
CA ASN A 502 38.01 12.37 -19.11
C ASN A 502 38.78 11.29 -18.32
N ARG A 503 38.51 9.99 -18.55
CA ARG A 503 39.15 8.85 -17.88
C ARG A 503 38.92 8.82 -16.37
N GLU A 504 37.76 9.32 -15.94
CA GLU A 504 37.35 9.28 -14.53
C GLU A 504 37.30 7.84 -14.00
N GLN A 505 37.72 7.65 -12.75
CA GLN A 505 37.63 6.33 -12.11
C GLN A 505 36.24 6.07 -11.53
N LEU A 506 35.51 7.15 -11.21
CA LEU A 506 34.21 7.09 -10.55
C LEU A 506 33.19 7.92 -11.33
N PHE A 507 32.00 7.36 -11.47
CA PHE A 507 30.80 8.06 -11.90
C PHE A 507 29.74 7.97 -10.80
N GLY A 508 28.61 8.64 -10.94
CA GLY A 508 27.53 8.48 -9.99
C GLY A 508 26.40 9.46 -10.17
N TYR A 509 25.63 9.65 -9.12
CA TYR A 509 24.49 10.55 -9.10
C TYR A 509 24.70 11.65 -8.06
N SER A 510 24.21 12.83 -8.38
CA SER A 510 24.03 13.93 -7.45
C SER A 510 22.54 14.20 -7.30
N LEU A 511 22.05 14.23 -6.07
CA LEU A 511 20.73 14.74 -5.73
C LEU A 511 20.90 16.19 -5.30
N HIS A 512 20.19 17.11 -5.94
CA HIS A 512 20.30 18.53 -5.63
C HIS A 512 18.94 19.22 -5.65
N GLU A 513 18.85 20.37 -4.99
CA GLU A 513 17.67 21.22 -5.07
C GLU A 513 17.51 21.80 -6.48
N VAL A 514 16.26 21.88 -6.94
CA VAL A 514 15.96 22.55 -8.20
C VAL A 514 15.83 24.04 -7.96
N ASP A 515 16.68 24.80 -8.62
CA ASP A 515 16.56 26.24 -8.76
C ASP A 515 16.08 26.60 -10.18
N GLU A 516 16.10 27.89 -10.52
CA GLU A 516 15.73 28.28 -11.87
C GLU A 516 16.75 27.81 -12.90
N ASN A 517 18.00 27.55 -12.54
CA ASN A 517 19.07 27.16 -13.46
C ASN A 517 19.16 25.63 -13.64
N TRP A 518 19.97 25.18 -14.59
CA TRP A 518 20.16 23.74 -14.82
C TRP A 518 21.34 23.23 -13.99
N ASP A 519 21.05 22.30 -13.09
CA ASP A 519 22.04 21.56 -12.28
C ASP A 519 22.95 22.45 -11.42
N GLU A 520 22.47 23.63 -10.99
CA GLU A 520 23.23 24.61 -10.19
C GLU A 520 22.80 24.68 -8.72
N GLY A 521 21.60 24.23 -8.39
CA GLY A 521 21.09 24.27 -7.02
C GLY A 521 21.89 23.41 -6.04
N ASP A 522 21.72 23.68 -4.75
CA ASP A 522 22.55 23.10 -3.69
C ASP A 522 22.47 21.56 -3.65
N VAL A 523 23.62 20.91 -3.48
CA VAL A 523 23.75 19.46 -3.52
C VAL A 523 23.39 18.86 -2.16
N VAL A 524 22.43 17.93 -2.15
CA VAL A 524 21.92 17.24 -0.96
C VAL A 524 22.68 15.92 -0.71
N ASP A 525 22.94 15.13 -1.76
CA ASP A 525 23.64 13.85 -1.66
C ASP A 525 24.43 13.57 -2.95
N VAL A 526 25.58 12.89 -2.83
CA VAL A 526 26.41 12.43 -3.96
C VAL A 526 26.86 11.01 -3.68
N ARG A 527 26.50 10.07 -4.57
CA ARG A 527 26.93 8.67 -4.50
C ARG A 527 27.72 8.29 -5.72
N ARG A 528 28.76 7.48 -5.51
CA ARG A 528 29.78 7.14 -6.52
C ARG A 528 29.85 5.64 -6.77
N HIS A 529 30.23 5.28 -7.98
CA HIS A 529 30.40 3.92 -8.46
C HIS A 529 31.59 3.86 -9.44
N PRO A 530 32.46 2.83 -9.39
CA PRO A 530 33.52 2.64 -10.37
C PRO A 530 32.99 2.56 -11.80
N ILE A 531 33.69 3.19 -12.75
CA ILE A 531 33.34 3.08 -14.17
C ILE A 531 33.84 1.75 -14.74
N ASP A 532 32.96 0.98 -15.36
CA ASP A 532 33.33 -0.20 -16.13
C ASP A 532 33.56 0.18 -17.60
N TYR A 533 34.83 0.39 -17.96
CA TYR A 533 35.25 0.76 -19.32
C TYR A 533 35.11 -0.36 -20.35
N SER A 534 34.77 -1.60 -19.94
CA SER A 534 34.47 -2.68 -20.89
C SER A 534 33.08 -2.51 -21.54
N LYS A 535 32.18 -1.78 -20.86
CA LYS A 535 30.80 -1.55 -21.29
C LYS A 535 30.70 -0.31 -22.18
N SER A 536 29.67 -0.28 -23.02
CA SER A 536 29.23 0.97 -23.63
C SER A 536 28.64 1.90 -22.56
N MET A 537 28.62 3.20 -22.83
CA MET A 537 28.08 4.20 -21.91
C MET A 537 26.64 3.89 -21.50
N LEU A 538 25.78 3.54 -22.46
CA LEU A 538 24.39 3.21 -22.17
C LEU A 538 24.28 1.91 -21.35
N HIS A 539 25.13 0.90 -21.60
CA HIS A 539 25.10 -0.33 -20.80
C HIS A 539 25.58 -0.08 -19.36
N PHE A 540 26.61 0.75 -19.17
CA PHE A 540 27.07 1.15 -17.83
C PHE A 540 26.00 1.87 -17.01
N MET A 541 25.07 2.60 -17.63
CA MET A 541 23.95 3.21 -16.91
C MET A 541 23.07 2.19 -16.17
N ASN A 542 23.04 0.93 -16.63
CA ASN A 542 22.35 -0.17 -15.94
C ASN A 542 22.97 -0.50 -14.57
N ASP A 543 24.27 -0.25 -14.39
CA ASP A 543 24.97 -0.55 -13.15
C ASP A 543 24.68 0.51 -12.08
N VAL A 544 24.34 1.74 -12.50
CA VAL A 544 24.29 2.90 -11.60
C VAL A 544 22.89 3.44 -11.32
N TYR A 545 21.87 3.11 -12.14
CA TYR A 545 20.51 3.67 -11.93
C TYR A 545 19.92 3.32 -10.55
N SER A 546 20.24 2.13 -10.02
CA SER A 546 19.75 1.67 -8.72
C SER A 546 20.27 2.52 -7.56
N ILE A 547 21.48 3.08 -7.70
CA ILE A 547 22.05 4.05 -6.75
C ILE A 547 21.14 5.29 -6.70
N GLY A 548 20.71 5.77 -7.87
CA GLY A 548 19.78 6.87 -7.99
C GLY A 548 18.41 6.59 -7.34
N ALA A 549 17.84 5.40 -7.58
CA ALA A 549 16.60 4.98 -6.93
C ALA A 549 16.75 4.98 -5.39
N LYS A 550 17.86 4.45 -4.88
CA LYS A 550 18.13 4.41 -3.43
C LYS A 550 18.32 5.81 -2.84
N MET A 551 18.99 6.73 -3.56
CA MET A 551 19.10 8.15 -3.17
C MET A 551 17.73 8.80 -3.03
N ALA A 552 16.85 8.58 -4.01
CA ALA A 552 15.48 9.09 -3.99
C ALA A 552 14.65 8.53 -2.82
N ALA A 553 14.78 7.23 -2.53
CA ALA A 553 14.11 6.63 -1.38
C ALA A 553 14.61 7.21 -0.03
N ASP A 554 15.92 7.35 0.13
CA ASP A 554 16.54 7.85 1.36
C ASP A 554 16.18 9.31 1.66
N VAL A 555 16.16 10.17 0.63
CA VAL A 555 15.77 11.56 0.83
C VAL A 555 14.29 11.68 1.18
N CYS A 556 13.42 10.83 0.62
CA CYS A 556 12.01 10.81 0.97
C CYS A 556 11.80 10.38 2.43
N ASP A 557 12.52 9.37 2.93
CA ASP A 557 12.47 8.99 4.35
C ASP A 557 12.93 10.13 5.26
N ASN A 558 14.04 10.81 4.92
CA ASN A 558 14.51 11.97 5.67
C ASN A 558 13.47 13.10 5.74
N ILE A 559 12.85 13.45 4.60
CA ILE A 559 11.80 14.47 4.54
C ILE A 559 10.55 14.03 5.31
N ALA A 560 10.16 12.76 5.19
CA ALA A 560 9.01 12.19 5.90
C ALA A 560 9.19 12.28 7.42
N ARG A 561 10.43 12.09 7.88
CA ARG A 561 10.83 12.19 9.29
C ARG A 561 11.09 13.62 9.77
N GLY A 562 10.96 14.61 8.89
CA GLY A 562 11.27 16.01 9.21
C GLY A 562 12.75 16.24 9.56
N LYS A 563 13.66 15.35 9.10
CA LYS A 563 15.10 15.54 9.25
C LYS A 563 15.53 16.72 8.39
N GLU A 564 16.39 17.57 8.93
CA GLU A 564 16.98 18.66 8.16
C GLU A 564 17.84 18.07 7.05
N LEU A 565 17.58 18.48 5.81
CA LEU A 565 18.40 18.10 4.67
C LEU A 565 19.53 19.10 4.55
N SER A 566 20.73 18.72 4.99
CA SER A 566 21.94 19.49 4.71
C SER A 566 22.16 19.56 3.20
N SER A 567 22.31 20.77 2.67
CA SER A 567 22.67 21.01 1.28
C SER A 567 23.98 21.82 1.24
N ILE A 568 24.80 21.54 0.23
CA ILE A 568 26.08 22.22 0.02
C ILE A 568 25.95 23.10 -1.22
N PRO A 569 26.11 24.43 -1.10
CA PRO A 569 26.10 25.32 -2.25
C PRO A 569 27.16 24.96 -3.26
N GLN A 570 26.78 24.93 -4.53
CA GLN A 570 27.73 24.70 -5.61
C GLN A 570 28.56 25.96 -5.87
N LYS A 571 29.87 25.81 -5.97
CA LYS A 571 30.73 26.91 -6.45
C LYS A 571 30.72 26.92 -7.98
N ALA A 572 30.24 28.02 -8.57
CA ALA A 572 30.10 28.14 -10.02
C ALA A 572 31.43 27.98 -10.78
N GLU A 573 32.55 28.37 -10.16
CA GLU A 573 33.91 28.32 -10.73
C GLU A 573 34.50 26.90 -10.82
N GLU A 574 33.95 25.94 -10.08
CA GLU A 574 34.47 24.56 -9.97
C GLU A 574 33.76 23.56 -10.92
N GLY A 575 32.79 24.03 -11.73
CA GLY A 575 31.94 23.18 -12.57
C GLY A 575 32.11 23.38 -14.09
N SER A 576 31.93 22.30 -14.86
CA SER A 576 31.83 22.35 -16.33
C SER A 576 30.39 22.05 -16.78
N TYR A 577 29.85 22.89 -17.67
CA TYR A 577 28.54 22.67 -18.29
C TYR A 577 28.70 22.02 -19.67
N TYR A 578 28.20 20.80 -19.82
CA TYR A 578 28.32 20.04 -21.06
C TYR A 578 27.05 20.10 -21.92
N THR A 579 27.22 20.35 -23.21
CA THR A 579 26.18 20.27 -24.24
C THR A 579 26.26 18.96 -25.01
N PHE A 580 25.26 18.69 -25.86
CA PHE A 580 25.21 17.48 -26.70
C PHE A 580 26.48 17.36 -27.56
N PRO A 581 27.09 16.16 -27.67
CA PRO A 581 28.30 15.94 -28.48
C PRO A 581 28.13 16.34 -29.95
N THR A 582 29.18 16.92 -30.52
CA THR A 582 29.30 17.15 -31.97
C THR A 582 29.73 15.86 -32.70
N GLN A 583 29.76 15.86 -34.03
CA GLN A 583 30.31 14.73 -34.79
C GLN A 583 31.79 14.47 -34.43
N ASP A 584 32.60 15.52 -34.32
CA ASP A 584 34.02 15.43 -33.96
C ASP A 584 34.21 14.82 -32.55
N ASP A 585 33.34 15.19 -31.59
CA ASP A 585 33.33 14.58 -30.26
C ASP A 585 33.10 13.06 -30.35
N LEU A 586 32.12 12.63 -31.14
CA LEU A 586 31.77 11.21 -31.30
C LEU A 586 32.91 10.41 -31.93
N GLU A 587 33.58 10.97 -32.94
CA GLU A 587 34.77 10.37 -33.54
C GLU A 587 35.92 10.28 -32.53
N GLY A 588 36.08 11.32 -31.71
CA GLY A 588 37.02 11.34 -30.60
C GLY A 588 36.74 10.31 -29.51
N TYR A 589 35.47 9.99 -29.24
CA TYR A 589 35.11 8.90 -28.32
C TYR A 589 35.44 7.54 -28.92
N HIS A 590 35.12 7.35 -30.20
CA HIS A 590 35.39 6.09 -30.89
C HIS A 590 36.89 5.78 -30.95
N LYS A 591 37.74 6.78 -31.23
CA LYS A 591 39.21 6.64 -31.22
C LYS A 591 39.76 6.23 -29.83
N ASP A 592 39.10 6.65 -28.76
CA ASP A 592 39.45 6.28 -27.40
C ASP A 592 38.86 4.93 -26.96
N GLY A 593 38.17 4.21 -27.86
CA GLY A 593 37.53 2.94 -27.59
C GLY A 593 36.20 3.06 -26.84
N ILE A 594 35.66 4.27 -26.67
CA ILE A 594 34.43 4.53 -25.91
C ILE A 594 33.23 4.40 -26.85
N ARG A 595 32.34 3.46 -26.52
CA ARG A 595 31.10 3.20 -27.28
C ARG A 595 29.90 3.85 -26.58
N LEU A 596 29.05 4.56 -27.33
CA LEU A 596 27.80 5.09 -26.77
C LEU A 596 26.82 3.96 -26.47
N VAL A 597 26.68 3.02 -27.40
CA VAL A 597 25.74 1.91 -27.36
C VAL A 597 26.46 0.61 -27.71
N ASP A 598 26.02 -0.47 -27.08
CA ASP A 598 26.27 -1.84 -27.51
C ASP A 598 24.89 -2.51 -27.63
N ALA A 599 24.45 -2.74 -28.86
CA ALA A 599 23.05 -3.11 -29.13
C ALA A 599 22.63 -4.39 -28.40
N GLU A 600 23.46 -5.43 -28.47
CA GLU A 600 23.18 -6.72 -27.83
C GLU A 600 23.05 -6.59 -26.31
N SER A 601 23.98 -5.86 -25.68
CA SER A 601 23.92 -5.61 -24.23
C SER A 601 22.62 -4.90 -23.83
N ILE A 602 22.18 -3.90 -24.60
CA ILE A 602 20.96 -3.17 -24.27
C ILE A 602 19.71 -4.00 -24.52
N VAL A 603 19.69 -4.84 -25.55
CA VAL A 603 18.62 -5.82 -25.75
C VAL A 603 18.55 -6.80 -24.57
N ASN A 604 19.70 -7.27 -24.05
CA ASN A 604 19.74 -8.11 -22.84
C ASN A 604 19.13 -7.38 -21.64
N VAL A 605 19.56 -6.15 -21.36
CA VAL A 605 19.00 -5.33 -20.27
C VAL A 605 17.49 -5.21 -20.40
N ILE A 606 16.97 -4.88 -21.59
CA ILE A 606 15.53 -4.73 -21.83
C ILE A 606 14.77 -6.03 -21.59
N VAL A 607 15.24 -7.13 -22.16
CA VAL A 607 14.57 -8.43 -22.09
C VAL A 607 14.55 -8.92 -20.64
N GLU A 608 15.68 -8.87 -19.95
CA GLU A 608 15.81 -9.32 -18.57
C GLU A 608 15.03 -8.44 -17.59
N SER A 609 14.81 -7.16 -17.93
CA SER A 609 14.08 -6.23 -17.08
C SER A 609 12.57 -6.40 -17.15
N PHE A 610 12.00 -6.50 -18.36
CA PHE A 610 10.55 -6.39 -18.56
C PHE A 610 9.85 -7.72 -18.89
N ALA A 611 10.57 -8.72 -19.38
CA ALA A 611 9.96 -10.00 -19.73
C ALA A 611 10.06 -11.02 -18.58
N PRO A 612 8.94 -11.67 -18.22
CA PRO A 612 8.95 -12.89 -17.42
C PRO A 612 9.92 -13.93 -17.98
N ARG A 613 10.55 -14.74 -17.12
CA ARG A 613 11.59 -15.71 -17.56
C ARG A 613 11.15 -16.59 -18.72
N GLU A 614 9.91 -17.07 -18.67
CA GLU A 614 9.31 -17.95 -19.70
C GLU A 614 9.04 -17.24 -21.05
N ARG A 615 9.03 -15.90 -21.08
CA ARG A 615 8.75 -15.10 -22.28
C ARG A 615 9.97 -14.40 -22.85
N GLN A 616 11.13 -14.50 -22.19
CA GLN A 616 12.34 -13.78 -22.59
C GLN A 616 12.77 -14.10 -24.03
N GLU A 617 12.72 -15.36 -24.47
CA GLU A 617 13.10 -15.74 -25.83
C GLU A 617 12.19 -15.11 -26.89
N THR A 618 10.87 -15.21 -26.70
CA THR A 618 9.87 -14.65 -27.61
C THR A 618 9.97 -13.12 -27.67
N PHE A 619 10.13 -12.47 -26.52
CA PHE A 619 10.28 -11.01 -26.45
C PHE A 619 11.60 -10.54 -27.07
N ARG A 620 12.70 -11.27 -26.83
CA ARG A 620 14.00 -11.02 -27.45
C ARG A 620 13.92 -11.10 -28.98
N ALA A 621 13.23 -12.09 -29.53
CA ALA A 621 13.03 -12.21 -30.97
C ALA A 621 12.28 -11.00 -31.55
N HIS A 622 11.26 -10.51 -30.84
CA HIS A 622 10.53 -9.28 -31.21
C HIS A 622 11.46 -8.06 -31.21
N ILE A 623 12.20 -7.83 -30.13
CA ILE A 623 13.11 -6.68 -30.00
C ILE A 623 14.24 -6.75 -31.03
N ASN A 624 14.84 -7.92 -31.27
CA ASN A 624 15.87 -8.09 -32.29
C ASN A 624 15.37 -7.77 -33.70
N LYS A 625 14.11 -8.12 -34.01
CA LYS A 625 13.48 -7.75 -35.27
C LYS A 625 13.38 -6.22 -35.41
N VAL A 626 12.87 -5.54 -34.39
CA VAL A 626 12.74 -4.07 -34.36
C VAL A 626 14.11 -3.39 -34.53
N VAL A 627 15.12 -3.88 -33.80
CA VAL A 627 16.50 -3.35 -33.88
C VAL A 627 17.08 -3.51 -35.29
N ARG A 628 16.88 -4.68 -35.93
CA ARG A 628 17.34 -4.93 -37.29
C ARG A 628 16.67 -3.99 -38.30
N GLU A 629 15.35 -3.85 -38.25
CA GLU A 629 14.57 -2.96 -39.12
C GLU A 629 15.00 -1.49 -38.97
N TRP A 630 15.31 -1.07 -37.74
CA TRP A 630 15.84 0.27 -37.49
C TRP A 630 17.20 0.49 -38.16
N TYR A 631 18.13 -0.46 -38.04
CA TYR A 631 19.44 -0.38 -38.69
C TYR A 631 19.36 -0.40 -40.22
N GLU A 632 18.48 -1.22 -40.81
CA GLU A 632 18.26 -1.27 -42.26
C GLU A 632 17.80 0.09 -42.83
N THR A 633 17.07 0.87 -42.03
CA THR A 633 16.52 2.18 -42.44
C THR A 633 17.46 3.36 -42.13
N ASN A 634 18.33 3.24 -41.13
CA ASN A 634 19.06 4.38 -40.56
C ASN A 634 20.58 4.32 -40.68
N ARG A 635 21.17 3.17 -41.06
CA ARG A 635 22.61 3.10 -41.34
C ARG A 635 22.95 3.96 -42.57
N PRO A 636 24.01 4.78 -42.49
CA PRO A 636 24.46 5.62 -43.60
C PRO A 636 24.98 4.81 -44.79
#